data_AF-S4XBL8-F1
#
_entry.id   AF-S4XBL8-F1
#
_cell.length_a   1.000
_cell.length_b   1.000
_cell.length_c   1.000
_cell.angle_alpha   90.00
_cell.angle_beta   90.00
_cell.angle_gamma   90.00
#
_symmetry.space_group_name_H-M   'P 1'
#
loop_
_entity.id
_entity.type
_entity.pdbx_description
1 polymer ?
#
loop_
_entity_poly.entity_id
_entity_poly.type
_entity_poly.pdbx_seq_one_letter_code
_entity_poly.pdbx_strand_id
1 'polypeptide(L)'
;MTTVEISREAQEKLARVLGGAADTPEAVDDRSEDASTLTRITRIIEDVSGVDAESITASAGLTTDLDLSSLSLIEIAVQIEDGLRVQIEDEDIWSSVTVDDLVRLVDSRVAAVPDPS
;
A
#
# COMPACT_ATOMS: atom_id res chain seq x y z
N MET A 1 65.30 13.91 5.07
CA MET A 1 64.41 14.99 4.61
C MET A 1 63.00 14.56 4.99
N THR A 2 62.53 15.11 6.10
CA THR A 2 61.17 15.26 6.65
C THR A 2 60.11 14.18 6.39
N THR A 3 59.80 13.43 7.44
CA THR A 3 58.50 12.74 7.65
C THR A 3 57.39 13.79 7.65
N VAL A 4 56.41 13.66 6.75
CA VAL A 4 55.21 14.51 6.75
C VAL A 4 54.22 13.91 7.74
N GLU A 5 54.11 14.53 8.92
CA GLU A 5 53.03 14.27 9.87
C GLU A 5 51.72 14.83 9.29
N ILE A 6 50.87 13.94 8.76
CA ILE A 6 49.50 14.31 8.39
C ILE A 6 48.66 14.27 9.67
N SER A 7 48.32 15.45 10.18
CA SER A 7 47.45 15.63 11.34
C SER A 7 46.13 14.86 11.16
N ARG A 8 45.82 13.98 12.12
CA ARG A 8 44.59 13.16 12.17
C ARG A 8 43.29 13.97 12.11
N GLU A 9 43.36 15.26 12.38
CA GLU A 9 42.19 16.14 12.52
C GLU A 9 41.52 16.54 11.19
N ALA A 10 42.20 16.37 10.04
CA ALA A 10 41.61 16.67 8.73
C ALA A 10 40.76 15.53 8.16
N GLN A 11 40.93 14.29 8.64
CA GLN A 11 40.19 13.15 8.11
C GLN A 11 38.75 13.04 8.63
N GLU A 12 38.42 13.67 9.76
CA GLU A 12 37.13 13.47 10.43
C GLU A 12 35.99 14.35 9.87
N LYS A 13 36.28 15.43 9.14
CA LYS A 13 35.25 16.37 8.66
C LYS A 13 34.64 16.02 7.29
N LEU A 14 35.17 15.03 6.58
CA LEU A 14 34.65 14.63 5.26
C LEU A 14 33.52 13.59 5.31
N ALA A 15 33.35 12.88 6.43
CA ALA A 15 32.33 11.83 6.53
C ALA A 15 30.90 12.37 6.81
N ARG A 16 30.72 13.66 7.12
CA ARG A 16 29.43 14.21 7.55
C ARG A 16 28.55 14.79 6.43
N VAL A 17 29.07 14.99 5.22
CA VAL A 17 28.34 15.74 4.16
C VAL A 17 27.61 14.84 3.15
N LEU A 18 27.70 13.51 3.27
CA LEU A 18 26.90 12.59 2.44
C LEU A 18 26.00 11.65 3.26
N GLY A 19 25.57 12.10 4.44
CA GLY A 19 24.52 11.46 5.22
C GLY A 19 23.24 12.29 5.17
N GLY A 20 22.33 11.99 4.25
CA GLY A 20 21.01 12.62 4.19
C GLY A 20 20.28 12.31 2.88
N ALA A 21 19.13 11.64 2.98
CA ALA A 21 18.33 10.95 1.95
C ALA A 21 18.90 9.55 1.62
N ALA A 22 18.66 8.49 2.40
CA ALA A 22 17.37 8.08 2.95
C ALA A 22 16.26 8.11 1.89
N ASP A 23 16.47 7.40 0.79
CA ASP A 23 15.39 6.56 0.26
C ASP A 23 15.72 5.15 0.76
N THR A 24 15.18 4.86 1.93
CA THR A 24 15.32 3.55 2.57
C THR A 24 14.19 2.67 2.01
N PRO A 25 14.33 1.37 2.21
CA PRO A 25 14.25 0.37 1.18
C PRO A 25 12.81 0.21 0.65
N GLU A 26 12.64 -0.23 -0.59
CA GLU A 26 11.45 -0.99 -0.95
C GLU A 26 11.55 -2.37 -0.25
N ALA A 27 11.50 -2.35 1.07
CA ALA A 27 11.00 -3.46 1.84
C ALA A 27 9.50 -3.50 1.54
N VAL A 28 9.18 -4.11 0.40
CA VAL A 28 8.01 -4.97 0.35
C VAL A 28 8.23 -6.00 1.45
N ASP A 29 7.69 -5.67 2.62
CA ASP A 29 7.67 -6.49 3.81
C ASP A 29 6.89 -7.77 3.46
N ASP A 30 7.65 -8.79 3.07
CA ASP A 30 7.23 -10.17 3.00
C ASP A 30 7.01 -10.65 4.45
N ARG A 31 5.94 -10.18 5.11
CA ARG A 31 5.42 -10.67 6.41
C ARG A 31 4.15 -9.95 6.91
N SER A 32 3.12 -9.75 6.07
CA SER A 32 1.71 -9.76 6.53
C SER A 32 0.79 -9.79 5.33
N GLU A 33 0.00 -10.85 5.19
CA GLU A 33 -0.97 -10.99 4.09
C GLU A 33 -1.96 -9.82 4.06
N ASP A 34 -2.24 -9.20 5.21
CA ASP A 34 -3.12 -8.04 5.39
C ASP A 34 -2.63 -6.77 4.67
N ALA A 35 -1.31 -6.52 4.71
CA ALA A 35 -0.72 -5.34 4.09
C ALA A 35 -0.77 -5.46 2.56
N SER A 36 -0.71 -6.69 2.03
CA SER A 36 -0.73 -6.93 0.60
C SER A 36 -2.11 -6.68 -0.03
N THR A 37 -3.19 -7.12 0.63
CA THR A 37 -4.58 -6.90 0.17
C THR A 37 -4.95 -5.43 0.26
N LEU A 38 -4.65 -4.77 1.40
CA LEU A 38 -4.89 -3.34 1.56
C LEU A 38 -4.12 -2.53 0.51
N THR A 39 -2.82 -2.78 0.34
CA THR A 39 -2.01 -2.07 -0.67
C THR A 39 -2.60 -2.24 -2.08
N ARG A 40 -3.06 -3.45 -2.42
CA ARG A 40 -3.65 -3.71 -3.74
C ARG A 40 -4.98 -2.98 -3.93
N ILE A 41 -5.87 -3.03 -2.93
CA ILE A 41 -7.16 -2.35 -2.96
C ILE A 41 -6.96 -0.84 -3.03
N THR A 42 -6.08 -0.29 -2.21
CA THR A 42 -5.74 1.13 -2.21
C THR A 42 -5.26 1.59 -3.58
N ARG A 43 -4.40 0.82 -4.26
CA ARG A 43 -3.94 1.13 -5.61
C ARG A 43 -5.06 1.12 -6.66
N ILE A 44 -6.00 0.17 -6.54
CA ILE A 44 -7.17 0.11 -7.43
C ILE A 44 -8.08 1.32 -7.20
N ILE A 45 -8.30 1.68 -5.93
CA ILE A 45 -9.06 2.87 -5.59
C ILE A 45 -8.37 4.12 -6.13
N GLU A 46 -7.06 4.25 -6.00
CA GLU A 46 -6.28 5.35 -6.56
C GLU A 46 -6.45 5.46 -8.08
N ASP A 47 -6.38 4.34 -8.81
CA ASP A 47 -6.52 4.33 -10.27
C ASP A 47 -7.93 4.76 -10.72
N VAL A 48 -8.97 4.33 -10.00
CA VAL A 48 -10.37 4.64 -10.34
C VAL A 48 -10.80 6.03 -9.86
N SER A 49 -10.40 6.41 -8.65
CA SER A 49 -10.83 7.66 -8.00
C SER A 49 -9.88 8.83 -8.23
N GLY A 50 -8.62 8.56 -8.56
CA GLY A 50 -7.55 9.55 -8.62
C GLY A 50 -7.08 10.06 -7.25
N VAL A 51 -7.52 9.43 -6.15
CA VAL A 51 -7.09 9.77 -4.77
C VAL A 51 -5.77 9.09 -4.45
N ASP A 52 -4.79 9.84 -3.94
CA ASP A 52 -3.49 9.30 -3.56
C ASP A 52 -3.63 8.16 -2.54
N ALA A 53 -2.93 7.05 -2.81
CA ALA A 53 -2.88 5.88 -1.94
C ALA A 53 -2.50 6.22 -0.48
N GLU A 54 -1.68 7.25 -0.28
CA GLU A 54 -1.25 7.71 1.05
C GLU A 54 -2.37 8.41 1.86
N SER A 55 -3.38 8.98 1.19
CA SER A 55 -4.55 9.57 1.86
C SER A 55 -5.64 8.54 2.17
N ILE A 56 -5.60 7.39 1.52
CA ILE A 56 -6.55 6.31 1.72
C ILE A 56 -6.18 5.54 2.99
N THR A 57 -7.02 5.67 4.02
CA THR A 57 -6.84 4.95 5.28
C THR A 57 -7.86 3.82 5.40
N ALA A 58 -7.56 2.77 6.17
CA ALA A 58 -8.50 1.67 6.40
C ALA A 58 -9.85 2.15 6.97
N SER A 59 -9.84 3.21 7.80
CA SER A 59 -11.05 3.81 8.35
C SER A 59 -11.74 4.83 7.44
N ALA A 60 -11.15 5.14 6.27
CA ALA A 60 -11.76 6.06 5.31
C ALA A 60 -13.06 5.46 4.77
N GLY A 61 -14.10 6.30 4.71
CA GLY A 61 -15.38 5.93 4.13
C GLY A 61 -15.32 6.00 2.61
N LEU A 62 -15.73 4.92 1.94
CA LEU A 62 -15.70 4.83 0.48
C LEU A 62 -16.51 5.96 -0.17
N THR A 63 -17.74 6.18 0.29
CA THR A 63 -18.63 7.21 -0.27
C THR A 63 -18.50 8.57 0.43
N THR A 64 -18.12 8.59 1.71
CA THR A 64 -18.14 9.81 2.54
C THR A 64 -16.80 10.54 2.58
N ASP A 65 -15.69 9.80 2.50
CA ASP A 65 -14.33 10.35 2.63
C ASP A 65 -13.63 10.38 1.27
N LEU A 66 -13.72 9.27 0.54
CA LEU A 66 -13.12 9.09 -0.79
C LEU A 66 -14.03 9.53 -1.95
N ASP A 67 -15.26 9.99 -1.64
CA ASP A 67 -16.28 10.43 -2.60
C ASP A 67 -16.52 9.42 -3.76
N LEU A 68 -16.39 8.12 -3.48
CA LEU A 68 -16.57 7.09 -4.49
C LEU A 68 -18.04 7.01 -4.90
N SER A 69 -18.26 7.14 -6.20
CA SER A 69 -19.57 6.93 -6.80
C SER A 69 -19.89 5.44 -6.87
N SER A 70 -21.18 5.11 -6.91
CA SER A 70 -21.67 3.74 -7.12
C SER A 70 -21.04 3.03 -8.33
N LEU A 71 -20.82 3.76 -9.43
CA LEU A 71 -20.12 3.23 -10.60
C LEU A 71 -18.66 2.90 -10.30
N SER A 72 -17.95 3.80 -9.60
CA SER A 72 -16.57 3.62 -9.18
C SER A 72 -16.42 2.39 -8.27
N LEU A 73 -17.37 2.17 -7.35
CA LEU A 73 -17.39 0.98 -6.49
C LEU A 73 -17.50 -0.31 -7.31
N ILE A 74 -18.34 -0.34 -8.34
CA ILE A 74 -18.46 -1.49 -9.25
C ILE A 74 -17.16 -1.69 -10.04
N GLU A 75 -16.52 -0.63 -10.53
CA GLU A 75 -15.24 -0.76 -11.25
C GLU A 75 -14.11 -1.26 -10.34
N ILE A 76 -14.04 -0.76 -9.10
CA ILE A 76 -13.12 -1.24 -8.07
C ILE A 76 -13.36 -2.73 -7.79
N ALA A 77 -14.63 -3.15 -7.67
CA ALA A 77 -15.02 -4.56 -7.54
C ALA A 77 -14.38 -5.42 -8.61
N VAL A 78 -14.62 -5.06 -9.87
CA VAL A 78 -14.22 -5.84 -11.04
C VAL A 78 -12.69 -5.94 -11.12
N GLN A 79 -11.97 -4.86 -10.80
CA GLN A 79 -10.50 -4.88 -10.74
C GLN A 79 -9.97 -5.75 -9.60
N ILE A 80 -10.62 -5.73 -8.43
CA ILE A 80 -10.26 -6.59 -7.29
C ILE A 80 -10.51 -8.05 -7.64
N GLU A 81 -11.67 -8.38 -8.22
CA GLU A 81 -12.02 -9.72 -8.66
C GLU A 81 -11.04 -10.27 -9.70
N ASP A 82 -10.66 -9.48 -10.70
CA ASP A 82 -9.68 -9.89 -11.71
C ASP A 82 -8.28 -10.06 -11.09
N GLY A 83 -7.86 -9.11 -10.26
CA GLY A 83 -6.53 -9.11 -9.64
C GLY A 83 -6.33 -10.24 -8.65
N LEU A 84 -7.31 -10.50 -7.79
CA LEU A 84 -7.24 -11.49 -6.70
C LEU A 84 -7.97 -12.80 -7.00
N ARG A 85 -8.64 -12.89 -8.16
CA ARG A 85 -9.46 -14.05 -8.57
C ARG A 85 -10.51 -14.46 -7.53
N VAL A 86 -11.11 -13.47 -6.88
CA VAL A 86 -12.22 -13.65 -5.95
C VAL A 86 -13.54 -13.32 -6.65
N GLN A 87 -14.65 -13.76 -6.05
CA GLN A 87 -15.99 -13.28 -6.40
C GLN A 87 -16.51 -12.38 -5.29
N ILE A 88 -17.03 -11.23 -5.67
CA ILE A 88 -17.63 -10.24 -4.78
C ILE A 88 -19.04 -9.98 -5.30
N GLU A 89 -20.04 -10.18 -4.44
CA GLU A 89 -21.42 -9.86 -4.84
C GLU A 89 -21.66 -8.37 -4.73
N ASP A 90 -22.55 -7.84 -5.57
CA ASP A 90 -22.94 -6.44 -5.53
C ASP A 90 -23.32 -6.04 -4.09
N GLU A 91 -24.15 -6.86 -3.43
CA GLU A 91 -24.61 -6.61 -2.06
C GLU A 91 -23.48 -6.45 -1.03
N ASP A 92 -22.39 -7.20 -1.18
CA ASP A 92 -21.24 -7.12 -0.29
C ASP A 92 -20.53 -5.76 -0.44
N ILE A 93 -20.46 -5.25 -1.68
CA ILE A 93 -19.90 -3.91 -1.95
C ILE A 93 -20.81 -2.81 -1.48
N TRP A 94 -22.11 -2.93 -1.73
CA TRP A 94 -23.09 -1.96 -1.22
C TRP A 94 -23.14 -1.95 0.31
N SER A 95 -22.83 -3.08 0.95
CA SER A 95 -22.71 -3.18 2.40
C SER A 95 -21.36 -2.67 2.92
N SER A 96 -20.34 -2.55 2.07
CA SER A 96 -19.01 -2.07 2.45
C SER A 96 -19.05 -0.54 2.58
N VAL A 97 -18.81 -0.03 3.79
CA VAL A 97 -18.84 1.42 4.06
C VAL A 97 -17.43 1.99 4.08
N THR A 98 -16.47 1.22 4.60
CA THR A 98 -15.08 1.65 4.75
C THR A 98 -14.13 0.82 3.90
N VAL A 99 -12.91 1.32 3.71
CA VAL A 99 -11.84 0.56 3.04
C VAL A 99 -11.52 -0.72 3.80
N ASP A 100 -11.51 -0.70 5.14
CA ASP A 100 -11.32 -1.88 5.99
C ASP A 100 -12.37 -2.96 5.72
N ASP A 101 -13.65 -2.58 5.58
CA ASP A 101 -14.73 -3.53 5.24
C ASP A 101 -14.45 -4.23 3.91
N LEU A 102 -14.03 -3.46 2.89
CA LEU A 102 -13.69 -3.97 1.57
C LEU A 102 -12.49 -4.91 1.63
N VAL A 103 -11.44 -4.54 2.37
CA VAL A 103 -10.25 -5.36 2.60
C VAL A 103 -10.62 -6.67 3.28
N ARG A 104 -11.41 -6.63 4.35
CA ARG A 104 -11.86 -7.81 5.09
C ARG A 104 -12.75 -8.72 4.28
N LEU A 105 -13.65 -8.14 3.50
CA LEU A 105 -14.50 -8.88 2.57
C LEU A 105 -13.63 -9.69 1.62
N VAL A 106 -12.67 -9.04 0.97
CA VAL A 106 -11.75 -9.67 0.03
C VAL A 106 -10.88 -10.72 0.73
N ASP A 107 -10.30 -10.38 1.87
CA ASP A 107 -9.48 -11.30 2.66
C ASP A 107 -10.24 -12.57 3.04
N SER A 108 -11.50 -12.45 3.46
CA SER A 108 -12.36 -13.60 3.76
C SER A 108 -12.61 -14.51 2.55
N ARG A 109 -12.55 -13.96 1.32
CA ARG A 109 -12.72 -14.70 0.07
C ARG A 109 -11.41 -15.30 -0.42
N VAL A 110 -10.29 -14.57 -0.29
CA VAL A 110 -8.94 -15.05 -0.65
C VAL A 110 -8.46 -16.14 0.30
N ALA A 111 -8.63 -15.95 1.62
CA ALA A 111 -8.21 -16.93 2.63
C ALA A 111 -8.95 -18.27 2.53
N ALA A 112 -10.13 -18.29 1.89
CA ALA A 112 -10.86 -19.52 1.58
C ALA A 112 -10.31 -20.28 0.36
N VAL A 113 -9.41 -19.68 -0.42
CA VAL A 113 -8.68 -20.34 -1.51
C VAL A 113 -7.28 -20.69 -1.00
N PRO A 114 -7.07 -21.86 -0.37
CA PRO A 114 -5.73 -22.31 -0.05
C PRO A 114 -4.94 -22.43 -1.36
N ASP A 115 -3.76 -21.83 -1.35
CA ASP A 115 -2.74 -21.95 -2.40
C ASP A 115 -2.67 -23.40 -2.92
N PRO A 116 -2.86 -23.66 -4.22
CA PRO A 116 -2.64 -24.99 -4.79
C PRO A 116 -1.14 -25.23 -4.94
N SER A 117 -0.46 -25.50 -3.83
CA SER A 117 0.91 -26.04 -3.79
C SER A 117 0.92 -27.49 -3.31
#